data_AF-A0A536Z9G2-F1
#
_entry.id   AF-A0A536Z9G2-F1
#
_cell.length_a   1.000
_cell.length_b   1.000
_cell.length_c   1.000
_cell.angle_alpha   90.00
_cell.angle_beta   90.00
_cell.angle_gamma   90.00
#
_symmetry.space_group_name_H-M   'P 1'
#
loop_
_entity.id
_entity.type
_entity.pdbx_description
1 polymer ?
#
loop_
_entity_poly.entity_id
_entity_poly.type
_entity_poly.pdbx_seq_one_letter_code
_entity_poly.pdbx_strand_id
1 'polypeptide(L)' 'LVACFLTGAYFSETALLAAAYVVFLAFGFHGPSHWAGNQAEFGSFIDHFTFAAGLLFAAAHGPGRVLAMKRGWLRR' A
#
# COMPACT_ATOMS: atom_id res chain seq x y z
N LEU A 1 -1.59 -6.48 4.57
CA LEU A 1 -0.70 -5.38 5.00
C LEU A 1 -0.57 -5.28 6.53
N VAL A 2 -1.67 -5.08 7.28
CA VAL A 2 -1.61 -4.90 8.75
C VAL A 2 -0.89 -6.04 9.48
N ALA A 3 -1.25 -7.31 9.20
CA ALA A 3 -0.57 -8.45 9.81
C ALA A 3 0.94 -8.48 9.49
N CYS A 4 1.31 -8.22 8.23
CA CYS A 4 2.71 -8.15 7.79
C CYS A 4 3.46 -6.97 8.44
N PHE A 5 2.78 -5.85 8.68
CA PHE A 5 3.34 -4.69 9.38
C PHE A 5 3.62 -4.99 10.86
N LEU A 6 2.64 -5.58 11.55
CA LEU A 6 2.76 -5.94 12.97
C LEU A 6 3.73 -7.09 13.24
N THR A 7 3.89 -8.01 12.28
CA THR A 7 4.83 -9.13 12.44
C THR A 7 6.19 -8.83 11.84
N GLY A 8 6.25 -7.91 10.89
CA GLY A 8 7.40 -7.67 10.01
C GLY A 8 7.57 -8.73 8.92
N ALA A 9 6.78 -9.81 8.92
CA ALA A 9 6.90 -10.89 7.95
C ALA A 9 6.35 -10.45 6.58
N TYR A 10 7.17 -10.58 5.54
CA TYR A 10 6.84 -10.25 4.15
C TYR A 10 6.29 -8.82 3.95
N PHE A 11 6.65 -7.88 4.83
CA PHE A 11 6.06 -6.54 4.78
C PHE A 11 6.40 -5.81 3.47
N SER A 12 7.66 -5.84 3.05
CA SER A 12 8.10 -5.16 1.83
C SER A 12 7.44 -5.73 0.58
N GLU A 13 7.36 -7.06 0.48
CA GLU A 13 6.69 -7.77 -0.61
C GLU A 13 5.19 -7.48 -0.63
N THR A 14 4.55 -7.48 0.54
CA THR A 14 3.13 -7.18 0.68
C THR A 14 2.83 -5.72 0.36
N ALA A 15 3.70 -4.79 0.77
CA ALA A 15 3.58 -3.37 0.46
C ALA A 15 3.75 -3.11 -1.04
N LEU A 16 4.71 -3.78 -1.70
CA LEU A 16 4.90 -3.72 -3.14
C LEU A 16 3.68 -4.27 -3.90
N LEU A 17 3.18 -5.44 -3.49
CA LEU A 17 1.98 -6.04 -4.08
C LEU A 17 0.75 -5.14 -3.89
N ALA A 18 0.60 -4.55 -2.70
CA ALA A 18 -0.47 -3.60 -2.43
C ALA A 18 -0.37 -2.35 -3.30
N ALA A 19 0.83 -1.80 -3.52
CA ALA A 19 1.03 -0.65 -4.41
C ALA A 19 0.59 -0.97 -5.84
N ALA A 20 1.00 -2.13 -6.38
CA ALA A 20 0.58 -2.58 -7.70
C ALA A 20 -0.96 -2.75 -7.80
N TYR A 21 -1.57 -3.32 -6.75
CA TYR A 21 -3.01 -3.49 -6.68
C TYR A 21 -3.76 -2.15 -6.63
N VAL A 22 -3.29 -1.18 -5.84
CA VAL A 22 -3.88 0.15 -5.75
C VAL A 22 -3.83 0.88 -7.09
N VAL A 23 -2.72 0.76 -7.84
CA VAL A 23 -2.64 1.32 -9.20
C VAL A 23 -3.66 0.65 -10.13
N PHE A 24 -3.80 -0.67 -10.05
CA PHE A 24 -4.84 -1.38 -10.80
C PHE A 24 -6.24 -0.86 -10.46
N LEU A 25 -6.55 -0.67 -9.16
CA LEU A 25 -7.83 -0.11 -8.73
C LEU A 25 -8.06 1.31 -9.24
N ALA A 26 -7.03 2.16 -9.23
CA ALA A 26 -7.12 3.52 -9.73
C ALA A 26 -7.63 3.56 -11.18
N PHE A 27 -7.02 2.76 -12.06
CA PHE A 27 -7.46 2.67 -13.45
C PHE A 27 -8.79 1.94 -13.61
N GLY A 28 -9.01 0.85 -12.87
CA GLY A 28 -10.20 0.01 -13.01
C GLY A 28 -11.49 0.68 -12.57
N PHE A 29 -11.43 1.56 -11.56
CA PHE A 29 -12.62 2.15 -10.94
C PHE A 29 -12.69 3.68 -11.04
N HIS A 30 -11.55 4.36 -11.20
CA HIS A 30 -11.47 5.82 -11.19
C HIS A 30 -10.72 6.38 -12.41
N GLY A 31 -10.54 5.59 -13.47
CA GLY A 31 -9.73 5.99 -14.63
C GLY A 31 -10.29 7.19 -15.41
N PRO A 32 -9.54 7.71 -16.41
CA PRO A 32 -9.91 8.90 -17.18
C PRO A 32 -11.32 8.88 -17.80
N SER A 33 -11.84 7.71 -18.13
CA SER A 33 -13.20 7.53 -18.62
C SER A 33 -14.29 7.97 -17.63
N HIS A 34 -13.98 8.08 -16.34
CA HIS A 34 -14.95 8.37 -15.26
C HIS A 34 -14.93 9.84 -14.81
N TRP A 35 -13.95 10.65 -15.24
CA TRP A 35 -13.75 12.00 -14.71
C TRP A 35 -14.72 13.05 -15.27
N ALA A 36 -15.28 12.82 -16.46
CA ALA A 36 -16.06 13.82 -17.18
C ALA A 36 -17.29 14.24 -16.36
N GLY A 37 -17.32 15.50 -15.91
CA GLY A 37 -18.38 16.02 -15.05
C GLY A 37 -18.36 15.49 -13.61
N ASN A 38 -17.35 14.70 -13.21
CA ASN A 38 -17.23 14.12 -11.89
C ASN A 38 -15.82 14.33 -11.31
N GLN A 39 -15.62 15.49 -10.68
CA GLN A 39 -14.33 15.85 -10.07
C GLN A 39 -13.93 14.95 -8.89
N ALA A 40 -14.89 14.31 -8.21
CA ALA A 40 -14.58 13.37 -7.15
C ALA A 40 -13.87 12.10 -7.68
N GLU A 41 -14.22 11.65 -8.88
CA GLU A 41 -13.53 10.52 -9.54
C GLU A 41 -12.10 10.89 -9.94
N PHE A 42 -11.90 12.11 -10.45
CA PHE A 42 -10.54 12.61 -10.72
C PHE A 42 -9.70 12.69 -9.45
N GLY A 43 -10.25 13.27 -8.36
CA GLY A 43 -9.56 13.31 -7.07
C GLY A 43 -9.23 11.91 -6.55
N SER A 44 -10.20 11.01 -6.57
CA SER A 44 -10.03 9.60 -6.18
C SER A 44 -8.92 8.93 -6.98
N PHE A 45 -8.85 9.15 -8.30
CA PHE A 45 -7.78 8.63 -9.14
C PHE A 45 -6.41 9.08 -8.65
N ILE A 46 -6.22 10.39 -8.45
CA ILE A 46 -4.94 10.96 -8.00
C ILE A 46 -4.57 10.47 -6.58
N ASP A 47 -5.55 10.36 -5.68
CA ASP A 47 -5.33 9.90 -4.31
C ASP A 47 -4.80 8.47 -4.25
N HIS A 48 -5.21 7.59 -5.18
CA HIS A 48 -4.64 6.23 -5.28
C HIS A 48 -3.15 6.25 -5.60
N PHE A 49 -2.67 7.18 -6.45
CA PHE A 49 -1.23 7.31 -6.74
C PHE A 49 -0.47 7.85 -5.54
N THR A 50 -1.02 8.83 -4.82
CA THR A 50 -0.43 9.31 -3.56
C THR A 50 -0.32 8.17 -2.54
N PHE A 51 -1.37 7.36 -2.40
CA PHE A 51 -1.34 6.20 -1.52
C PHE A 51 -0.34 5.13 -1.98
N ALA A 52 -0.29 4.84 -3.28
CA ALA A 52 0.68 3.91 -3.86
C ALA A 52 2.13 4.38 -3.63
N ALA A 53 2.41 5.69 -3.74
CA ALA A 53 3.71 6.25 -3.41
C ALA A 53 4.10 6.00 -1.94
N GLY A 54 3.15 6.16 -1.01
CA GLY A 54 3.34 5.80 0.40
C GLY A 54 3.63 4.31 0.61
N LEU A 55 2.96 3.43 -0.13
CA LEU A 55 3.20 1.99 -0.09
C LEU A 55 4.56 1.61 -0.67
N LEU A 56 4.99 2.23 -1.76
CA LEU A 56 6.32 2.03 -2.34
C LEU A 56 7.42 2.52 -1.39
N PHE A 57 7.21 3.67 -0.74
CA PHE A 57 8.10 4.15 0.31
C PHE A 57 8.19 3.14 1.46
N ALA A 58 7.06 2.61 1.92
CA ALA A 58 7.02 1.59 2.96
C ALA A 58 7.73 0.29 2.52
N ALA A 59 7.56 -0.13 1.26
CA ALA A 59 8.24 -1.30 0.72
C ALA A 59 9.77 -1.14 0.73
N ALA A 60 10.27 0.05 0.38
CA ALA A 60 11.70 0.37 0.36
C ALA A 60 12.34 0.43 1.76
N HIS A 61 11.59 0.85 2.78
CA HIS A 61 12.11 1.04 4.14
C HIS A 61 11.79 -0.12 5.09
N GLY A 62 10.88 -1.00 4.70
CA GLY A 62 10.45 -2.13 5.52
C GLY A 62 9.60 -1.72 6.73
N PRO A 63 9.26 -2.68 7.62
CA PRO A 63 8.34 -2.47 8.75
C PRO A 63 8.99 -1.76 9.95
N GLY A 64 10.27 -1.38 9.85
CA GLY A 64 11.05 -0.85 10.95
C GLY A 64 11.37 -1.88 12.05
N ARG A 65 11.86 -1.40 13.20
CA ARG A 65 12.30 -2.24 14.33
C ARG A 65 11.38 -2.21 15.56
N VAL A 66 10.41 -1.29 15.58
CA VAL A 66 9.57 -1.02 16.75
C VAL A 66 8.38 -1.96 16.82
N LEU A 67 7.68 -2.14 15.70
CA LEU A 67 6.46 -2.95 15.62
C LEU A 67 6.71 -4.37 15.11
N ALA A 68 7.82 -4.63 14.41
CA ALA A 68 8.16 -5.97 13.96
C ALA A 68 8.44 -6.92 15.14
N MET A 69 7.80 -8.08 15.16
CA MET A 69 7.99 -9.10 16.20
C MET A 69 9.48 -9.48 16.30
N LYS A 70 10.04 -9.40 17.51
CA LYS A 70 11.42 -9.84 17.76
C LYS A 70 11.47 -11.36 17.71
N ARG A 71 12.41 -11.92 16.94
CA ARG A 71 12.60 -13.37 16.72
C ARG A 71 12.71 -14.22 18.00
N GLY A 72 13.02 -13.60 19.14
CA GLY A 72 13.03 -14.25 20.47
C GLY A 72 11.65 -14.64 21.02
N TRP A 73 10.55 -14.05 20.50
CA TRP A 73 9.18 -14.40 20.89
C TRP A 73 8.68 -15.70 20.23
N LEU A 74 9.22 -16.07 19.07
CA LEU A 74 8.89 -17.32 18.35
C LEU A 74 9.60 -18.56 18.92
N ARG A 75 10.48 -18.38 19.89
CA ARG A 75 11.43 -19.42 20.36
C ARG A 75 11.27 -19.75 21.85
N ARG A 76 10.17 -19.32 22.48
CA ARG A 76 9.80 -19.66 23.85
C ARG A 76 8.51 -20.48 23.85
#